data_AF-A0ABD1UG69-F1
#
_entry.id   AF-A0ABD1UG69-F1
#
_cell.length_a   1.000
_cell.length_b   1.000
_cell.length_c   1.000
_cell.angle_alpha   90.00
_cell.angle_beta   90.00
_cell.angle_gamma   90.00
#
_symmetry.space_group_name_H-M   'P 1'
#
loop_
_entity.id
_entity.type
_entity.pdbx_description
1 polymer ?
#
loop_
_entity_poly.entity_id
_entity_poly.type
_entity_poly.pdbx_seq_one_letter_code
_entity_poly.pdbx_strand_id
1 'polypeptide(L)'
;MDPNVMEAKVVVSSCGHDGTFGATDVKRLKSIGMIDSVPGMRALDMNTAEDAIVRHTREVVPGMIVTGMEVAEIDGAPRMGLTFGAIMISGQKAAHLALRALGQPNALDGSCTESKSTQPEFILASAESEEIVDA
;
A
#
# COMPACT_ATOMS: atom_id res chain seq x y z
N MET A 1 -27.20 13.37 12.22
CA MET A 1 -26.50 12.59 13.25
C MET A 1 -25.04 12.62 12.87
N ASP A 2 -24.18 13.10 13.75
CA ASP A 2 -22.76 13.28 13.45
C ASP A 2 -21.98 11.96 13.68
N PRO A 3 -20.87 11.73 12.95
CA PRO A 3 -20.04 10.54 13.14
C PRO A 3 -19.26 10.60 14.48
N ASN A 4 -18.75 9.44 14.91
CA ASN A 4 -17.77 9.36 16.01
C ASN A 4 -16.33 9.55 15.47
N VAL A 5 -15.35 9.73 16.36
CA VAL A 5 -13.94 9.96 16.01
C VAL A 5 -13.02 8.88 16.58
N MET A 6 -11.94 8.59 15.85
CA MET A 6 -10.84 7.70 16.27
C MET A 6 -9.51 8.35 15.90
N GLU A 7 -8.64 8.55 16.90
CA GLU A 7 -7.29 9.07 16.70
C GLU A 7 -6.31 7.94 16.41
N ALA A 8 -5.37 8.16 15.49
CA ALA A 8 -4.32 7.20 15.14
C ALA A 8 -3.01 7.92 14.83
N LYS A 9 -1.87 7.30 15.14
CA LYS A 9 -0.55 7.80 14.76
C LYS A 9 -0.31 7.69 13.26
N VAL A 10 -0.80 6.59 12.66
CA VAL A 10 -0.68 6.26 11.25
C VAL A 10 -1.97 5.56 10.82
N VAL A 11 -2.51 5.94 9.67
CA VAL A 11 -3.65 5.31 9.03
C VAL A 11 -3.16 4.55 7.79
N VAL A 12 -3.52 3.28 7.66
CA VAL A 12 -3.30 2.50 6.44
C VAL A 12 -4.64 2.37 5.72
N SER A 13 -4.76 3.11 4.63
CA SER A 13 -5.94 3.16 3.77
C SER A 13 -5.87 2.07 2.69
N SER A 14 -6.89 1.22 2.68
CA SER A 14 -6.99 0.03 1.84
C SER A 14 -8.43 -0.19 1.33
N CYS A 15 -9.12 0.89 0.99
CA CYS A 15 -10.54 0.90 0.60
C CYS A 15 -10.82 0.36 -0.81
N GLY A 16 -9.82 -0.20 -1.50
CA GLY A 16 -9.97 -0.73 -2.86
C GLY A 16 -10.19 0.36 -3.92
N HIS A 17 -10.64 -0.03 -5.11
CA HIS A 17 -10.88 0.89 -6.23
C HIS A 17 -12.26 1.55 -6.15
N ASP A 18 -12.57 2.45 -7.08
CA ASP A 18 -13.82 3.24 -7.10
C ASP A 18 -15.11 2.40 -6.97
N GLY A 19 -16.08 2.93 -6.22
CA GLY A 19 -17.35 2.35 -5.82
C GLY A 19 -17.99 3.16 -4.69
N THR A 20 -19.12 2.70 -4.14
CA THR A 20 -19.85 3.42 -3.07
C THR A 20 -19.01 3.64 -1.81
N PHE A 21 -18.21 2.63 -1.43
CA PHE A 21 -17.24 2.69 -0.33
C PHE A 21 -15.79 2.64 -0.84
N GLY A 22 -15.63 2.56 -2.16
CA GLY A 22 -14.37 2.36 -2.83
C GLY A 22 -13.55 3.64 -2.89
N ALA A 23 -12.24 3.54 -2.65
CA ALA A 23 -11.30 4.66 -2.76
C ALA A 23 -11.69 5.88 -1.89
N THR A 24 -12.31 5.62 -0.74
CA THR A 24 -12.92 6.66 0.09
C THR A 24 -11.90 7.69 0.55
N ASP A 25 -10.72 7.25 0.99
CA ASP A 25 -9.73 8.13 1.59
C ASP A 25 -9.01 8.95 0.53
N VAL A 26 -8.62 8.37 -0.61
CA VAL A 26 -8.00 9.14 -1.71
C VAL A 26 -8.97 10.17 -2.30
N LYS A 27 -10.26 9.83 -2.42
CA LYS A 27 -11.30 10.81 -2.80
C LYS A 27 -11.45 11.89 -1.74
N ARG A 28 -11.38 11.53 -0.45
CA ARG A 28 -11.46 12.49 0.64
C ARG A 28 -10.28 13.45 0.61
N LEU A 29 -9.06 12.97 0.46
CA LEU A 29 -7.84 13.77 0.33
C LEU A 29 -7.96 14.81 -0.79
N LYS A 30 -8.50 14.42 -1.95
CA LYS A 30 -8.78 15.35 -3.05
C LYS A 30 -9.82 16.41 -2.67
N SER A 31 -10.93 15.99 -2.04
CA SER A 31 -12.01 16.92 -1.66
C SER A 31 -11.60 18.00 -0.66
N ILE A 32 -10.59 17.71 0.17
CA ILE A 32 -10.03 18.66 1.16
C ILE A 32 -8.77 19.39 0.64
N GLY A 33 -8.35 19.13 -0.60
CA GLY A 33 -7.21 19.81 -1.23
C GLY A 33 -5.84 19.36 -0.72
N MET A 34 -5.73 18.16 -0.13
CA MET A 34 -4.42 17.60 0.27
C MET A 34 -3.69 16.93 -0.90
N ILE A 35 -4.40 16.56 -1.96
CA ILE A 35 -3.84 16.09 -3.23
C ILE A 35 -4.57 16.78 -4.39
N ASP A 36 -3.86 17.01 -5.49
CA ASP A 36 -4.40 17.76 -6.63
C ASP A 36 -5.37 16.93 -7.49
N SER A 37 -5.12 15.62 -7.61
CA SER A 37 -5.87 14.77 -8.53
C SER A 37 -6.01 13.33 -8.06
N VAL A 38 -7.06 12.68 -8.54
CA VAL A 38 -7.32 11.24 -8.44
C VAL A 38 -7.68 10.83 -9.87
N PRO A 39 -6.70 10.44 -10.70
CA PRO A 39 -6.88 10.15 -12.12
C PRO A 39 -7.77 8.93 -12.38
N GLY A 40 -7.92 8.06 -11.39
CA GLY A 40 -8.76 6.87 -11.45
C GLY A 40 -8.06 5.66 -12.05
N MET A 41 -8.49 4.47 -11.61
CA MET A 41 -7.97 3.20 -12.10
C MET A 41 -8.15 3.06 -13.63
N ARG A 42 -7.11 2.56 -14.30
CA ARG A 42 -7.09 2.40 -15.78
C ARG A 42 -7.55 1.00 -16.22
N ALA A 43 -7.50 0.78 -17.53
CA ALA A 43 -7.82 -0.51 -18.15
C ALA A 43 -6.94 -1.65 -17.60
N LEU A 44 -7.36 -2.88 -17.88
CA LEU A 44 -6.69 -4.07 -17.37
C LEU A 44 -5.39 -4.33 -18.13
N ASP A 45 -4.29 -4.39 -17.39
CA ASP A 45 -2.99 -4.88 -17.84
C ASP A 45 -2.28 -5.47 -16.61
N MET A 46 -2.30 -6.79 -16.50
CA MET A 46 -1.89 -7.50 -15.29
C MET A 46 -0.41 -7.29 -14.97
N ASN A 47 0.45 -7.43 -15.98
CA ASN A 47 1.91 -7.33 -15.79
C ASN A 47 2.30 -5.94 -15.28
N THR A 48 1.76 -4.89 -15.92
CA THR A 48 2.04 -3.51 -15.50
C THR A 48 1.37 -3.17 -14.17
N ALA A 49 0.14 -3.65 -13.95
CA ALA A 49 -0.64 -3.36 -12.76
C ALA A 49 0.03 -3.87 -11.49
N GLU A 50 0.40 -5.15 -11.43
CA GLU A 50 0.87 -5.77 -10.20
C GLU A 50 2.14 -5.08 -9.68
N ASP A 51 3.11 -4.84 -10.57
CA ASP A 51 4.32 -4.12 -10.26
C ASP A 51 4.06 -2.66 -9.85
N ALA A 52 3.15 -1.97 -10.54
CA ALA A 52 2.80 -0.58 -10.25
C ALA A 52 2.20 -0.44 -8.85
N ILE A 53 1.28 -1.32 -8.46
CA ILE A 53 0.63 -1.26 -7.15
C ILE A 53 1.64 -1.45 -6.02
N VAL A 54 2.52 -2.46 -6.11
CA VAL A 54 3.56 -2.69 -5.11
C VAL A 54 4.52 -1.50 -5.06
N ARG A 55 5.00 -1.02 -6.21
CA ARG A 55 5.94 0.12 -6.29
C ARG A 55 5.35 1.38 -5.68
N HIS A 56 4.10 1.70 -5.97
CA HIS A 56 3.48 2.97 -5.59
C HIS A 56 2.80 2.95 -4.22
N THR A 57 2.68 1.80 -3.56
CA THR A 57 2.31 1.72 -2.14
C THR A 57 3.27 2.56 -1.30
N ARG A 58 2.76 3.62 -0.66
CA ARG A 58 3.56 4.62 0.06
C ARG A 58 2.72 5.41 1.06
N GLU A 59 3.40 6.15 1.91
CA GLU A 59 2.80 7.27 2.63
C GLU A 59 2.51 8.41 1.64
N VAL A 60 1.23 8.68 1.39
CA VAL A 60 0.79 9.65 0.38
C VAL A 60 0.78 11.06 0.95
N VAL A 61 0.33 11.20 2.19
CA VAL A 61 0.43 12.42 3.00
C VAL A 61 0.90 12.02 4.41
N PRO A 62 1.52 12.94 5.17
CA PRO A 62 1.99 12.62 6.52
C PRO A 62 0.90 12.00 7.38
N GLY A 63 1.14 10.78 7.87
CA GLY A 63 0.22 9.99 8.69
C GLY A 63 -0.76 9.09 7.92
N MET A 64 -0.77 9.09 6.58
CA MET A 64 -1.66 8.23 5.78
C MET A 64 -0.91 7.46 4.68
N ILE A 65 -0.90 6.14 4.80
CA ILE A 65 -0.37 5.19 3.83
C ILE A 65 -1.51 4.66 2.97
N VAL A 66 -1.33 4.59 1.66
CA VAL A 66 -2.30 4.00 0.73
C VAL A 66 -1.73 2.70 0.17
N THR A 67 -2.56 1.65 0.16
CA THR A 67 -2.18 0.29 -0.25
C THR A 67 -3.28 -0.40 -1.05
N GLY A 68 -2.92 -1.49 -1.74
CA GLY A 68 -3.84 -2.27 -2.56
C GLY A 68 -4.39 -1.50 -3.76
N MET A 69 -5.61 -1.84 -4.19
CA MET A 69 -6.21 -1.25 -5.39
C MET A 69 -6.54 0.24 -5.28
N GLU A 70 -6.56 0.80 -4.07
CA GLU A 70 -6.73 2.25 -3.90
C GLU A 70 -5.52 3.05 -4.44
N VAL A 71 -4.34 2.42 -4.49
CA VAL A 71 -3.15 2.96 -5.17
C VAL A 71 -3.43 3.21 -6.65
N ALA A 72 -4.21 2.34 -7.31
CA ALA A 72 -4.57 2.52 -8.72
C ALA A 72 -5.39 3.78 -8.97
N GLU A 73 -6.21 4.18 -8.00
CA GLU A 73 -7.10 5.34 -8.11
C GLU A 73 -6.32 6.65 -8.03
N ILE A 74 -5.39 6.73 -7.09
CA ILE A 74 -4.56 7.93 -6.89
C ILE A 74 -3.47 8.08 -7.94
N ASP A 75 -2.86 6.99 -8.40
CA ASP A 75 -1.73 7.05 -9.33
C ASP A 75 -2.13 6.78 -10.79
N GLY A 76 -3.37 6.34 -11.04
CA GLY A 76 -3.87 6.05 -12.38
C GLY A 76 -3.24 4.80 -12.97
N ALA A 77 -3.01 3.78 -12.15
CA ALA A 77 -2.42 2.52 -12.58
C ALA A 77 -3.44 1.61 -13.29
N PRO A 78 -2.98 0.70 -14.17
CA PRO A 78 -3.82 -0.38 -14.70
C PRO A 78 -4.35 -1.29 -13.58
N ARG A 79 -5.43 -2.02 -13.87
CA ARG A 79 -5.98 -3.05 -12.96
C ARG A 79 -5.46 -4.44 -13.29
N MET A 80 -5.34 -5.33 -12.30
CA MET A 80 -4.86 -6.72 -12.51
C MET A 80 -5.97 -7.79 -12.61
N GLY A 81 -7.24 -7.43 -12.37
CA GLY A 81 -8.34 -8.40 -12.45
C GLY A 81 -8.34 -9.40 -11.30
N LEU A 82 -8.39 -10.70 -11.61
CA LEU A 82 -8.53 -11.79 -10.63
C LEU A 82 -7.17 -12.41 -10.25
N THR A 83 -6.20 -11.55 -9.94
CA THR A 83 -4.90 -11.92 -9.36
C THR A 83 -4.67 -11.11 -8.10
N PHE A 84 -4.03 -11.73 -7.10
CA PHE A 84 -3.94 -11.18 -5.74
C PHE A 84 -2.50 -11.00 -5.24
N GLY A 85 -1.49 -11.31 -6.08
CA GLY A 85 -0.08 -11.25 -5.69
C GLY A 85 0.30 -9.84 -5.23
N ALA A 86 -0.01 -8.86 -6.06
CA ALA A 86 0.25 -7.46 -5.73
C ALA A 86 -0.48 -6.97 -4.48
N ILE A 87 -1.69 -7.47 -4.20
CA ILE A 87 -2.45 -7.05 -3.01
C ILE A 87 -1.76 -7.53 -1.74
N MET A 88 -1.29 -8.78 -1.72
CA MET A 88 -0.56 -9.34 -0.58
C MET A 88 0.77 -8.61 -0.35
N ILE A 89 1.57 -8.42 -1.40
CA ILE A 89 2.88 -7.75 -1.30
C ILE A 89 2.73 -6.26 -1.00
N SER A 90 1.73 -5.58 -1.57
CA SER A 90 1.39 -4.19 -1.24
C SER A 90 1.01 -4.04 0.23
N GLY A 91 0.17 -4.93 0.77
CA GLY A 91 -0.20 -4.91 2.19
C GLY A 91 1.01 -5.13 3.11
N GLN A 92 1.91 -6.05 2.75
CA GLN A 92 3.14 -6.29 3.50
C GLN A 92 4.07 -5.06 3.48
N LYS A 93 4.24 -4.43 2.31
CA LYS A 93 4.99 -3.17 2.19
C LYS A 93 4.37 -2.06 3.03
N ALA A 94 3.04 -1.93 3.03
CA ALA A 94 2.32 -0.94 3.84
C ALA A 94 2.53 -1.16 5.35
N ALA A 95 2.59 -2.41 5.81
CA ALA A 95 2.92 -2.73 7.20
C ALA A 95 4.32 -2.25 7.57
N HIS A 96 5.33 -2.47 6.70
CA HIS A 96 6.68 -1.97 6.96
C HIS A 96 6.80 -0.45 6.89
N LEU A 97 6.03 0.22 6.03
CA LEU A 97 5.93 1.68 6.03
C LEU A 97 5.31 2.19 7.34
N ALA A 98 4.28 1.52 7.86
CA ALA A 98 3.68 1.87 9.15
C ALA A 98 4.67 1.68 10.31
N LEU A 99 5.40 0.56 10.34
CA LEU A 99 6.47 0.34 11.32
C LEU A 99 7.53 1.43 11.24
N ARG A 100 7.96 1.81 10.03
CA ARG A 100 8.90 2.90 9.79
C ARG A 100 8.38 4.23 10.33
N ALA A 101 7.13 4.59 10.03
CA ALA A 101 6.50 5.81 10.53
C ALA A 101 6.35 5.82 12.07
N LEU A 102 6.22 4.65 12.69
CA LEU A 102 6.21 4.48 14.15
C LEU A 102 7.60 4.45 14.79
N GLY A 103 8.69 4.53 14.01
CA GLY A 103 10.06 4.41 14.49
C GLY A 103 10.42 3.00 14.98
N GLN A 104 9.73 1.98 14.46
CA GLN A 104 9.94 0.58 14.80
C GLN A 104 10.84 -0.11 13.75
N PRO A 105 11.51 -1.22 14.13
CA PRO A 105 12.27 -2.03 13.18
C PRO A 105 11.40 -2.47 12.01
N ASN A 106 11.91 -2.29 10.81
CA ASN A 106 11.20 -2.58 9.58
C ASN A 106 12.18 -3.07 8.50
N ALA A 107 11.67 -3.82 7.54
CA ALA A 107 12.50 -4.43 6.52
C ALA A 107 12.91 -3.45 5.40
N LEU A 108 12.21 -2.31 5.24
CA LEU A 108 12.55 -1.30 4.23
C LEU A 108 13.87 -0.58 4.56
N ASP A 109 14.15 -0.38 5.85
CA ASP A 109 15.39 0.23 6.33
C ASP A 109 16.49 -0.81 6.62
N GLY A 110 16.25 -2.10 6.34
CA GLY A 110 17.19 -3.19 6.69
C GLY A 110 17.38 -3.40 8.20
N SER A 111 16.52 -2.81 9.03
CA SER A 111 16.64 -2.83 10.50
C SER A 111 15.97 -4.05 11.15
N CYS A 112 15.31 -4.90 10.35
CA CYS A 112 14.66 -6.12 10.80
C CYS A 112 15.67 -7.27 10.84
N THR A 113 16.27 -7.52 12.01
CA THR A 113 17.14 -8.67 12.24
C THR A 113 16.31 -9.92 12.57
N GLU A 114 16.66 -11.10 12.03
CA GLU A 114 16.00 -12.40 12.29
C GLU A 114 15.77 -12.69 13.78
N SER A 115 16.63 -12.15 14.67
CA SER A 115 16.53 -12.32 16.13
C SER A 115 15.46 -11.47 16.83
N LYS A 116 14.79 -10.55 16.12
CA LYS A 116 13.74 -9.66 16.67
C LYS A 116 12.39 -9.76 15.94
N SER A 117 12.30 -10.54 14.88
CA SER A 117 11.01 -10.81 14.22
C SER A 117 10.18 -11.75 15.10
N THR A 118 8.99 -11.32 15.50
CA THR A 118 8.05 -12.15 16.28
C THR A 118 7.57 -13.36 15.48
N GLN A 119 7.74 -13.34 14.14
CA GLN A 119 7.49 -14.44 13.21
C GLN A 119 8.45 -14.30 12.00
N PRO A 120 9.55 -15.08 11.93
CA PRO A 120 10.54 -14.96 10.85
C PRO A 120 9.99 -15.30 9.46
N GLU A 121 8.92 -16.09 9.36
CA GLU A 121 8.26 -16.46 8.11
C GLU A 121 7.56 -15.29 7.38
N PHE A 122 7.40 -14.14 8.03
CA PHE A 122 6.84 -12.92 7.43
C PHE A 122 7.91 -11.88 7.04
N ILE A 123 9.20 -12.23 7.13
CA ILE A 123 10.29 -11.41 6.58
C ILE A 123 10.22 -11.53 5.04
N LEU A 124 9.86 -10.42 4.39
CA LEU A 124 9.62 -10.20 2.95
C LEU A 124 10.14 -11.27 1.97
N ALA A 125 9.24 -11.77 1.11
CA ALA A 125 9.58 -12.40 -0.17
C ALA A 125 10.03 -11.40 -1.27
N SER A 126 9.97 -10.10 -0.99
CA SER A 126 10.35 -9.00 -1.91
C SER A 126 11.66 -8.31 -1.50
N ALA A 127 12.39 -8.82 -0.49
CA ALA A 127 13.78 -8.43 -0.35
C ALA A 127 14.51 -8.87 -1.62
N GLU A 128 15.29 -7.98 -2.24
CA GLU A 128 16.23 -8.38 -3.29
C GLU A 128 17.31 -9.27 -2.64
N SER A 129 16.99 -10.54 -2.40
CA SER A 129 17.99 -11.58 -2.25
C SER A 129 18.48 -11.94 -3.64
N GLU A 130 19.80 -11.92 -3.86
CA GLU A 130 20.49 -12.30 -5.11
C GLU A 130 20.26 -13.77 -5.54
N GLU A 131 19.32 -14.48 -4.94
CA GLU A 131 18.93 -15.83 -5.34
C GLU A 131 17.89 -15.77 -6.47
N ILE A 132 18.38 -15.56 -7.69
CA ILE A 132 17.64 -15.92 -8.89
C ILE A 132 17.62 -17.46 -8.95
N VAL A 133 16.45 -18.07 -8.81
CA VAL A 133 16.26 -19.48 -9.17
C VAL A 133 16.09 -19.56 -10.67
N ASP A 134 17.11 -20.09 -11.37
CA ASP A 134 17.02 -20.41 -12.79
C ASP A 134 15.90 -21.45 -13.02
N ALA A 135 15.06 -21.21 -14.02
CA ALA A 135 14.00 -22.11 -14.46
C ALA A 135 14.53 -23.23 -15.38
#